data_AF-A0A1M4MJ75-F1
#
_entry.id   AF-A0A1M4MJ75-F1
#
_cell.length_a   1.000
_cell.length_b   1.000
_cell.length_c   1.000
_cell.angle_alpha   90.00
_cell.angle_beta   90.00
_cell.angle_gamma   90.00
#
_symmetry.space_group_name_H-M   'P 1'
#
loop_
_entity.id
_entity.type
_entity.pdbx_description
1 polymer ?
#
loop_
_entity_poly.entity_id
_entity_poly.type
_entity_poly.pdbx_seq_one_letter_code
_entity_poly.pdbx_strand_id
1 'polypeptide(L)'
;MIEWAVILLLFLALLALFYKYSRIQGRVEQKARELFESWRRGEQEDIEAWKERELRRLSDEKAKILFEKWRLDEEGNIRTDAVRRSQSVTRGKVTECLIPYFPDFPYNPKDARFLGTPVDLIVFDGLSDADEVQKVVFVEIKTGKAANLSKRERAVRECIKAGRVQYSTIHQSFDEETNRLRDMGMN
;
A
#
# COMPACT_ATOMS: atom_id res chain seq x y z
N MET A 1 -69.16 5.10 -85.78
CA MET A 1 -69.57 4.35 -84.55
C MET A 1 -68.49 3.37 -84.10
N ILE A 2 -67.98 2.50 -84.98
CA ILE A 2 -66.96 1.47 -84.64
C ILE A 2 -65.60 2.09 -84.27
N GLU A 3 -65.13 3.11 -84.98
CA GLU A 3 -63.83 3.77 -84.71
C GLU A 3 -63.74 4.36 -83.29
N TRP A 4 -64.79 5.03 -82.83
CA TRP A 4 -64.88 5.56 -81.47
C TRP A 4 -64.87 4.45 -80.40
N ALA A 5 -65.46 3.29 -80.69
CA ALA A 5 -65.41 2.14 -79.79
C ALA A 5 -63.99 1.52 -79.70
N VAL A 6 -63.26 1.49 -80.82
CA VAL A 6 -61.85 1.03 -80.84
C VAL A 6 -60.94 2.00 -80.08
N ILE A 7 -61.11 3.31 -80.28
CA ILE A 7 -60.36 4.34 -79.55
C ILE A 7 -60.63 4.24 -78.04
N LEU A 8 -61.88 4.07 -77.64
CA LEU A 8 -62.26 3.89 -76.23
C LEU A 8 -61.62 2.64 -75.62
N LEU A 9 -61.59 1.53 -76.36
CA LEU A 9 -60.99 0.28 -75.90
C LEU A 9 -59.46 0.41 -75.74
N LEU A 10 -58.78 1.05 -76.69
CA LEU A 10 -57.35 1.33 -76.60
C LEU A 10 -57.03 2.26 -75.43
N PHE A 11 -57.85 3.28 -75.20
CA PHE A 11 -57.69 4.20 -74.07
C PHE A 11 -57.85 3.49 -72.72
N LEU A 12 -58.87 2.64 -72.58
CA LEU A 12 -59.08 1.82 -71.38
C LEU A 12 -57.93 0.83 -71.16
N ALA A 13 -57.40 0.21 -72.23
CA ALA A 13 -56.24 -0.65 -72.15
C ALA A 13 -54.98 0.11 -71.69
N LEU A 14 -54.78 1.33 -72.19
CA LEU A 14 -53.64 2.19 -71.82
C LEU A 14 -53.76 2.66 -70.36
N LEU A 15 -54.96 3.02 -69.90
CA LEU A 15 -55.23 3.31 -68.49
C LEU A 15 -54.97 2.10 -67.58
N ALA A 16 -55.38 0.90 -67.99
CA ALA A 16 -55.13 -0.32 -67.23
C ALA A 16 -53.63 -0.66 -67.17
N LEU A 17 -52.90 -0.46 -68.27
CA LEU A 17 -51.44 -0.61 -68.31
C LEU A 17 -50.73 0.42 -67.44
N PHE A 18 -51.15 1.68 -67.50
CA PHE A 18 -50.62 2.75 -66.66
C PHE A 18 -50.86 2.47 -65.17
N TYR A 19 -52.06 2.02 -64.81
CA TYR A 19 -52.39 1.63 -63.45
C TYR A 19 -51.54 0.43 -62.96
N LYS A 20 -51.36 -0.59 -63.81
CA LYS A 20 -50.46 -1.72 -63.50
C LYS A 20 -49.01 -1.26 -63.34
N TYR A 21 -48.52 -0.40 -64.23
CA TYR A 21 -47.16 0.14 -64.20
C TYR A 21 -46.92 0.97 -62.93
N SER A 22 -47.80 1.92 -62.62
CA SER A 22 -47.73 2.75 -61.42
C SER A 22 -47.76 1.91 -60.13
N ARG A 23 -48.59 0.86 -60.09
CA ARG A 23 -48.66 -0.08 -58.96
C ARG A 23 -47.37 -0.91 -58.79
N ILE A 24 -46.73 -1.30 -59.88
CA ILE A 24 -45.46 -2.04 -59.85
C ILE A 24 -44.31 -1.13 -59.41
N GLN A 25 -44.23 0.07 -59.97
CA GLN A 25 -43.19 1.05 -59.64
C GLN A 25 -43.23 1.43 -58.15
N GLY A 26 -44.42 1.67 -57.58
CA GLY A 26 -44.57 1.96 -56.15
C GLY A 26 -44.06 0.82 -55.24
N ARG A 27 -44.25 -0.44 -55.63
CA ARG A 27 -43.72 -1.60 -54.87
C ARG A 27 -42.21 -1.73 -54.96
N VAL A 28 -41.62 -1.40 -56.11
CA VAL A 28 -40.16 -1.43 -56.30
C VAL A 28 -39.52 -0.34 -55.44
N GLU A 29 -40.07 0.87 -55.44
CA GLU A 29 -39.58 1.96 -54.59
C GLU A 29 -39.72 1.65 -53.10
N GLN A 30 -40.84 1.07 -52.67
CA GLN A 30 -41.03 0.66 -51.28
C GLN A 30 -39.99 -0.39 -50.84
N LYS A 31 -39.80 -1.45 -51.63
CA LYS A 31 -38.78 -2.47 -51.34
C LYS A 31 -37.37 -1.91 -51.36
N ALA A 32 -37.05 -1.01 -52.30
CA ALA A 32 -35.75 -0.36 -52.36
C ALA A 32 -35.50 0.53 -51.12
N ARG A 33 -36.53 1.25 -50.65
CA ARG A 33 -36.46 2.03 -49.40
C ARG A 33 -36.28 1.13 -48.19
N GLU A 34 -37.06 0.07 -48.06
CA GLU A 34 -36.94 -0.89 -46.95
C GLU A 34 -35.53 -1.50 -46.89
N LEU A 35 -35.00 -1.97 -48.02
CA LEU A 35 -33.64 -2.51 -48.11
C LEU A 35 -32.58 -1.47 -47.76
N PHE A 36 -32.73 -0.24 -48.25
CA PHE A 36 -31.82 0.86 -47.92
C PHE A 36 -31.86 1.21 -46.43
N GLU A 37 -33.05 1.27 -45.83
CA GLU A 37 -33.21 1.58 -44.40
C GLU A 37 -32.73 0.45 -43.50
N SER A 38 -32.89 -0.81 -43.89
CA SER A 38 -32.33 -1.95 -43.14
C SER A 38 -30.81 -1.99 -43.25
N TRP A 39 -30.26 -1.77 -44.45
CA TRP A 39 -28.81 -1.71 -44.64
C TRP A 39 -28.19 -0.54 -43.86
N ARG A 40 -28.78 0.66 -43.96
CA ARG A 40 -28.33 1.85 -43.24
C ARG A 40 -28.35 1.67 -41.72
N ARG A 41 -29.39 1.00 -41.18
CA ARG A 41 -29.45 0.68 -39.74
C ARG A 41 -28.36 -0.29 -39.33
N GLY A 42 -28.16 -1.38 -40.08
CA GLY A 42 -27.09 -2.34 -39.80
C GLY A 42 -25.71 -1.69 -39.83
N GLU A 43 -25.41 -0.90 -40.87
CA GLU A 43 -24.14 -0.18 -40.99
C GLU A 43 -23.91 0.77 -39.81
N GLN A 44 -24.96 1.49 -39.37
CA GLN A 44 -24.85 2.41 -38.24
C GLN A 44 -24.61 1.66 -36.91
N GLU A 45 -25.29 0.54 -36.69
CA GLU A 45 -25.07 -0.32 -35.52
C GLU A 45 -23.65 -0.89 -35.50
N ASP A 46 -23.14 -1.34 -36.65
CA ASP A 46 -21.78 -1.87 -36.79
C ASP A 46 -20.72 -0.80 -36.52
N ILE A 47 -20.91 0.42 -37.04
CA ILE A 47 -20.02 1.56 -36.81
C ILE A 47 -20.01 1.94 -35.33
N GLU A 48 -21.16 2.04 -34.67
CA GLU A 48 -21.23 2.40 -33.25
C GLU A 48 -20.65 1.30 -32.36
N ALA A 49 -20.92 0.04 -32.65
CA ALA A 49 -20.32 -1.10 -31.94
C ALA A 49 -18.80 -1.16 -32.13
N TRP A 50 -18.30 -0.82 -33.33
CA TRP A 50 -16.86 -0.70 -33.57
C TRP A 50 -16.25 0.46 -32.77
N LYS A 51 -16.86 1.65 -32.80
CA LYS A 51 -16.39 2.83 -32.05
C LYS A 51 -16.34 2.56 -30.55
N GLU A 52 -17.37 1.93 -29.98
CA GLU A 52 -17.41 1.63 -28.55
C GLU A 52 -16.29 0.65 -28.16
N ARG A 53 -16.09 -0.41 -28.96
CA ARG A 53 -15.02 -1.38 -28.74
C ARG A 53 -13.64 -0.73 -28.81
N GLU A 54 -13.40 0.11 -29.80
CA GLU A 54 -12.11 0.77 -29.96
C GLU A 54 -11.86 1.80 -28.85
N LEU A 55 -12.87 2.57 -28.46
CA LEU A 55 -12.76 3.52 -27.36
C LEU A 55 -12.48 2.81 -26.02
N ARG A 56 -13.17 1.70 -25.75
CA ARG A 56 -12.87 0.84 -24.58
C ARG A 56 -11.44 0.34 -24.64
N ARG A 57 -11.00 -0.20 -25.79
CA ARG A 57 -9.63 -0.70 -25.98
C ARG A 57 -8.58 0.37 -25.67
N LEU A 58 -8.74 1.57 -26.22
CA LEU A 58 -7.82 2.69 -26.00
C LEU A 58 -7.85 3.19 -24.55
N SER A 59 -9.02 3.24 -23.94
CA SER A 59 -9.18 3.62 -22.53
C SER A 59 -8.48 2.61 -21.61
N ASP A 60 -8.69 1.31 -21.85
CA ASP A 60 -8.09 0.23 -21.06
C ASP A 60 -6.57 0.20 -21.22
N GLU A 61 -6.07 0.38 -22.44
CA GLU A 61 -4.64 0.46 -22.74
C GLU A 61 -3.99 1.66 -22.04
N LYS A 62 -4.63 2.84 -22.11
CA LYS A 62 -4.18 4.04 -21.40
C LYS A 62 -4.22 3.87 -19.88
N ALA A 63 -5.28 3.28 -19.35
CA ALA A 63 -5.42 3.02 -17.91
C ALA A 63 -4.31 2.09 -17.42
N LYS A 64 -3.98 1.04 -18.19
CA LYS A 64 -2.89 0.11 -17.87
C LYS A 64 -1.53 0.81 -17.83
N ILE A 65 -1.22 1.65 -18.83
CA ILE A 65 0.04 2.40 -18.87
C ILE A 65 0.15 3.36 -17.68
N LEU A 66 -0.92 4.12 -17.41
CA LEU A 66 -0.94 5.07 -16.28
C LEU A 66 -0.78 4.34 -14.94
N PHE A 67 -1.47 3.20 -14.78
CA PHE A 67 -1.36 2.38 -13.58
C PHE A 67 0.05 1.83 -13.40
N GLU A 68 0.67 1.31 -14.46
CA GLU A 68 2.02 0.77 -14.39
C GLU A 68 3.05 1.84 -14.05
N LYS A 69 2.92 3.04 -14.64
CA LYS A 69 3.74 4.20 -14.28
C LYS A 69 3.56 4.59 -12.82
N TRP A 70 2.31 4.76 -12.37
CA TRP A 70 2.02 5.10 -10.98
C TRP A 70 2.58 4.06 -10.01
N ARG A 71 2.45 2.76 -10.34
CA ARG A 71 2.97 1.67 -9.52
C ARG A 71 4.49 1.75 -9.35
N LEU A 72 5.22 2.00 -10.43
CA LEU A 72 6.69 2.13 -10.40
C LEU A 72 7.13 3.34 -9.56
N ASP A 73 6.47 4.49 -9.76
CA ASP A 73 6.76 5.71 -9.02
C ASP A 73 6.48 5.51 -7.51
N GLU A 74 5.34 4.91 -7.18
CA GLU A 74 4.93 4.66 -5.80
C GLU A 74 5.79 3.61 -5.10
N GLU A 75 6.22 2.56 -5.80
CA GLU A 75 7.18 1.59 -5.27
C GLU A 75 8.50 2.27 -4.85
N GLY A 76 8.99 3.20 -5.67
CA GLY A 76 10.17 4.03 -5.37
C GLY A 76 9.99 4.87 -4.11
N ASN A 77 8.83 5.51 -3.95
CA ASN A 77 8.46 6.30 -2.78
C ASN A 77 8.42 5.43 -1.51
N ILE A 78 7.72 4.30 -1.56
CA ILE A 78 7.58 3.35 -0.44
C ILE A 78 8.95 2.84 -0.01
N ARG A 79 9.81 2.47 -0.96
CA ARG A 79 11.17 1.98 -0.66
C ARG A 79 12.01 3.05 0.03
N THR A 80 11.95 4.29 -0.46
CA THR A 80 12.71 5.39 0.10
C THR A 80 12.23 5.75 1.51
N ASP A 81 10.92 5.79 1.73
CA ASP A 81 10.35 6.03 3.05
C ASP A 81 10.71 4.92 4.05
N ALA A 82 10.64 3.65 3.63
CA ALA A 82 11.04 2.52 4.47
C ALA A 82 12.50 2.62 4.91
N VAL A 83 13.42 2.97 3.98
CA VAL A 83 14.84 3.19 4.29
C VAL A 83 15.01 4.35 5.27
N ARG A 84 14.35 5.49 5.03
CA ARG A 84 14.44 6.67 5.92
C ARG A 84 13.96 6.36 7.33
N ARG A 85 12.82 5.67 7.47
CA ARG A 85 12.30 5.25 8.79
C ARG A 85 13.26 4.30 9.50
N SER A 86 13.77 3.31 8.79
CA SER A 86 14.76 2.36 9.34
C SER A 86 16.03 3.07 9.81
N GLN A 87 16.57 3.99 9.00
CA GLN A 87 17.73 4.80 9.36
C GLN A 87 17.46 5.68 10.59
N SER A 88 16.28 6.30 10.69
CA SER A 88 15.91 7.12 11.84
C SER A 88 15.87 6.29 13.13
N VAL A 89 15.25 5.10 13.09
CA VAL A 89 15.18 4.19 14.25
C VAL A 89 16.58 3.70 14.62
N THR A 90 17.35 3.25 13.64
CA THR A 90 18.71 2.73 13.87
C THR A 90 19.62 3.81 14.44
N ARG A 91 19.57 5.02 13.89
CA ARG A 91 20.33 6.17 14.40
C ARG A 91 19.93 6.50 15.84
N GLY A 92 18.65 6.48 16.18
CA GLY A 92 18.18 6.68 17.55
C GLY A 92 18.82 5.69 18.52
N LYS A 93 18.73 4.40 18.22
CA LYS A 93 19.32 3.31 19.02
C LYS A 93 20.84 3.42 19.17
N VAL A 94 21.55 3.73 18.09
CA VAL A 94 23.01 3.93 18.15
C VAL A 94 23.35 5.16 19.00
N THR A 95 22.57 6.23 18.88
CA THR A 95 22.76 7.44 19.69
C THR A 95 22.59 7.13 21.18
N GLU A 96 21.62 6.30 21.57
CA GLU A 96 21.42 5.87 22.96
C GLU A 96 22.68 5.21 23.54
N CYS A 97 23.39 4.38 22.77
CA CYS A 97 24.65 3.77 23.20
C CYS A 97 25.82 4.78 23.29
N LEU A 98 25.79 5.86 22.50
CA LEU A 98 26.89 6.83 22.39
C LEU A 98 26.74 8.05 23.31
N ILE A 99 25.54 8.30 23.84
CA ILE A 99 25.25 9.41 24.77
C ILE A 99 26.28 9.56 25.89
N PRO A 100 26.79 8.48 26.53
CA PRO A 100 27.79 8.63 27.59
C PRO A 100 29.04 9.40 27.16
N TYR A 101 29.38 9.40 25.87
CA TYR A 101 30.56 10.07 25.33
C TYR A 101 30.29 11.49 24.83
N PHE A 102 29.07 12.00 24.98
CA PHE A 102 28.70 13.34 24.53
C PHE A 102 29.05 14.39 25.60
N PRO A 103 29.39 15.64 25.21
CA PRO A 103 29.84 16.67 26.15
C PRO A 103 28.85 17.01 27.27
N ASP A 104 27.55 16.86 27.01
CA ASP A 104 26.48 17.21 27.95
C ASP A 104 26.10 16.06 28.89
N PHE A 105 26.78 14.91 28.82
CA PHE A 105 26.50 13.79 29.71
C PHE A 105 27.06 14.09 31.12
N PRO A 106 26.21 14.08 32.17
CA PRO A 106 26.60 14.60 33.48
C PRO A 106 27.46 13.65 34.32
N TYR A 107 27.80 12.46 33.82
CA TYR A 107 28.53 11.43 34.56
C TYR A 107 29.80 11.01 33.82
N ASN A 108 30.72 10.34 34.53
CA ASN A 108 31.88 9.74 33.90
C ASN A 108 31.44 8.62 32.92
N PRO A 109 31.83 8.65 31.64
CA PRO A 109 31.46 7.62 30.68
C PRO A 109 31.92 6.20 31.08
N LYS A 110 33.00 6.09 31.88
CA LYS A 110 33.52 4.80 32.38
C LYS A 110 32.59 4.13 33.40
N ASP A 111 31.72 4.91 34.05
CA ASP A 111 30.79 4.46 35.08
C ASP A 111 29.41 4.09 34.50
N ALA A 112 29.16 4.43 33.24
CA ALA A 112 27.93 4.12 32.54
C ALA A 112 27.98 2.72 31.91
N ARG A 113 26.89 1.95 32.06
CA ARG A 113 26.67 0.66 31.40
C ARG A 113 25.35 0.70 30.65
N PHE A 114 25.38 0.27 29.39
CA PHE A 114 24.20 0.15 28.56
C PHE A 114 23.40 -1.10 28.92
N LEU A 115 22.07 -0.94 29.00
CA LEU A 115 21.09 -2.00 29.25
C LEU A 115 20.05 -2.09 28.13
N GLY A 116 19.49 -0.95 27.72
CA GLY A 116 18.40 -0.82 26.74
C GLY A 116 16.98 -0.80 27.35
N THR A 117 15.95 -0.70 26.51
CA THR A 117 14.56 -0.54 26.96
C THR A 117 14.13 -1.63 27.97
N PRO A 118 13.53 -1.28 29.12
CA PRO A 118 12.91 0.01 29.48
C PRO A 118 13.78 0.98 30.30
N VAL A 119 15.09 0.75 30.40
CA VAL A 119 16.06 1.68 31.00
C VAL A 119 17.35 1.63 30.20
N ASP A 120 17.65 2.66 29.42
CA ASP A 120 18.78 2.61 28.48
C ASP A 120 20.17 2.46 29.12
N LEU A 121 20.45 3.19 30.21
CA LEU A 121 21.73 3.12 30.92
C LEU A 121 21.54 2.94 32.43
N ILE A 122 22.53 2.30 33.05
CA ILE A 122 22.77 2.36 34.49
C ILE A 122 24.15 2.98 34.74
N VAL A 123 24.23 3.95 35.64
CA VAL A 123 25.46 4.65 36.00
C VAL A 123 25.82 4.31 37.43
N PHE A 124 27.05 3.86 37.65
CA PHE A 124 27.64 3.60 38.97
C PHE A 124 28.58 4.75 39.33
N ASP A 125 28.00 5.88 39.73
CA ASP A 125 28.71 7.15 39.92
C ASP A 125 29.84 7.01 40.96
N GLY A 126 31.08 7.25 40.53
CA GLY A 126 32.29 7.16 41.35
C GLY A 126 33.05 5.83 41.22
N LEU A 127 32.52 4.82 40.52
CA LEU A 127 33.12 3.49 40.41
C LEU A 127 34.52 3.49 39.75
N SER A 128 34.78 4.41 38.83
CA SER A 128 36.06 4.48 38.11
C SER A 128 37.13 5.33 38.80
N ASP A 129 36.73 6.22 39.71
CA ASP A 129 37.63 7.15 40.40
C ASP A 129 37.94 6.69 41.85
N ALA A 130 37.09 5.86 42.46
CA ALA A 130 37.26 5.29 43.79
C ALA A 130 36.71 3.85 43.88
N ASP A 131 37.14 3.10 44.90
CA ASP A 131 36.59 1.75 45.20
C ASP A 131 35.17 1.79 45.81
N GLU A 132 34.50 2.96 45.81
CA GLU A 132 33.17 3.15 46.39
C GLU A 132 32.20 3.81 45.39
N VAL A 133 31.04 3.19 45.21
CA VAL A 133 29.95 3.73 44.39
C VAL A 133 29.11 4.68 45.24
N GLN A 134 29.08 5.96 44.88
CA GLN A 134 28.31 6.98 45.59
C GLN A 134 26.81 6.84 45.31
N LYS A 135 26.46 6.57 44.04
CA LYS A 135 25.08 6.49 43.59
C LYS A 135 24.92 5.56 42.39
N VAL A 136 23.83 4.81 42.38
CA VAL A 136 23.35 4.08 41.20
C VAL A 136 22.25 4.89 40.53
N VAL A 137 22.43 5.27 39.26
CA VAL A 137 21.48 6.10 38.50
C VAL A 137 20.94 5.29 37.32
N PHE A 138 19.62 5.19 37.23
CA PHE A 138 18.93 4.64 36.07
C PHE A 138 18.60 5.79 35.12
N VAL A 139 19.07 5.71 33.87
CA VAL A 139 18.92 6.77 32.87
C VAL A 139 18.17 6.22 31.67
N GLU A 140 17.09 6.89 31.31
CA GLU A 140 16.38 6.68 30.05
C GLU A 140 16.73 7.84 29.11
N ILE A 141 17.14 7.51 27.89
CA ILE A 141 17.56 8.47 26.88
C ILE A 141 16.39 8.70 25.92
N LYS A 142 16.12 9.98 25.64
CA LYS A 142 15.10 10.36 24.66
C LYS A 142 15.71 11.26 23.59
N THR A 143 15.75 10.75 22.36
CA THR A 143 16.24 11.48 21.19
C THR A 143 15.10 12.31 20.58
N GLY A 144 14.85 13.51 21.12
CA GLY A 144 13.90 14.48 20.55
C GLY A 144 13.17 15.37 21.57
N LYS A 145 12.80 16.59 21.16
CA LYS A 145 12.22 17.63 22.05
C LYS A 145 10.85 17.28 22.67
N ALA A 146 10.15 16.27 22.15
CA ALA A 146 8.79 15.90 22.57
C ALA A 146 8.64 14.41 22.94
N ALA A 147 9.75 13.72 23.20
CA ALA A 147 9.73 12.29 23.44
C ALA A 147 9.32 11.97 24.89
N ASN A 148 8.13 11.39 25.04
CA ASN A 148 7.57 10.97 26.32
C ASN A 148 7.98 9.54 26.68
N LEU A 149 7.99 9.23 27.97
CA LEU A 149 8.18 7.85 28.43
C LEU A 149 7.02 6.95 27.99
N SER A 150 7.36 5.78 27.46
CA SER A 150 6.42 4.70 27.18
C SER A 150 5.76 4.19 28.48
N LYS A 151 4.66 3.43 28.35
CA LYS A 151 3.97 2.84 29.51
C LYS A 151 4.90 1.95 30.34
N ARG A 152 5.80 1.21 29.67
CA ARG A 152 6.77 0.30 30.32
C ARG A 152 7.87 1.08 31.05
N GLU A 153 8.48 2.07 30.40
CA GLU A 153 9.49 2.94 31.01
C GLU A 153 8.93 3.69 32.22
N ARG A 154 7.70 4.21 32.09
CA ARG A 154 7.02 4.88 33.20
C ARG A 154 6.80 3.94 34.38
N ALA A 155 6.36 2.72 34.13
CA ALA A 155 6.17 1.73 35.20
C ALA A 155 7.48 1.43 35.94
N VAL A 156 8.61 1.30 35.22
CA VAL A 156 9.92 1.10 35.83
C VAL A 156 10.38 2.33 36.61
N ARG A 157 10.23 3.54 36.05
CA ARG A 157 10.51 4.79 36.76
C ARG A 157 9.74 4.90 38.07
N GLU A 158 8.44 4.60 38.07
CA GLU A 158 7.63 4.64 39.29
C GLU A 158 8.04 3.54 40.28
N CYS A 159 8.48 2.37 39.82
CA CYS A 159 9.02 1.31 40.67
C CYS A 159 10.30 1.73 41.38
N ILE A 160 11.22 2.36 40.65
CA ILE A 160 12.48 2.90 41.18
C ILE A 160 12.19 4.03 42.17
N LYS A 161 11.30 4.96 41.82
CA LYS A 161 10.88 6.07 42.70
C LYS A 161 10.24 5.59 44.00
N ALA A 162 9.53 4.46 43.96
CA ALA A 162 8.95 3.84 45.14
C ALA A 162 9.97 3.06 46.00
N GLY A 163 11.27 3.08 45.66
CA GLY A 163 12.33 2.40 46.41
C GLY A 163 12.32 0.88 46.25
N ARG A 164 11.53 0.33 45.30
CA ARG A 164 11.45 -1.11 45.05
C ARG A 164 12.59 -1.57 44.14
N VAL A 165 13.82 -1.40 44.63
CA VAL A 165 15.07 -1.80 43.97
C VAL A 165 15.84 -2.72 44.92
N GLN A 166 16.32 -3.85 44.42
CA GLN A 166 17.02 -4.86 45.23
C GLN A 166 18.30 -5.33 44.52
N TYR A 167 19.34 -5.58 45.30
CA TYR A 167 20.56 -6.25 44.85
C TYR A 167 20.53 -7.71 45.32
N SER A 168 20.76 -8.65 44.42
CA SER A 168 20.82 -10.08 44.74
C SER A 168 21.90 -10.78 43.92
N THR A 169 22.73 -11.59 44.57
CA THR A 169 23.74 -12.40 43.92
C THR A 169 23.20 -13.81 43.69
N ILE A 170 23.16 -14.25 42.43
CA ILE A 170 22.81 -15.62 42.05
C ILE A 170 24.11 -16.31 41.62
N HIS A 171 24.52 -17.35 42.33
CA HIS A 171 25.64 -18.19 41.94
C HIS A 171 25.10 -19.37 41.13
N GLN A 172 25.50 -19.49 39.87
CA GLN A 172 25.29 -20.69 39.06
C GLN A 172 26.60 -21.49 39.04
N SER A 173 26.61 -22.66 39.67
CA SER A 173 27.68 -23.64 39.51
C SER A 173 27.41 -24.47 38.24
N PHE A 174 28.31 -24.40 37.28
CA PHE A 174 28.31 -25.28 36.10
C PHE A 174 29.34 -26.40 36.29
N ASP A 175 29.26 -27.11 37.41
CA ASP A 175 30.08 -28.30 37.62
C ASP A 175 29.40 -29.48 36.90
N GLU A 176 29.98 -29.90 35.76
CA GLU A 176 29.50 -31.07 35.00
C GLU A 176 29.50 -32.35 35.87
N GLU A 177 30.41 -32.45 36.83
CA GLU A 177 30.55 -33.61 37.71
C GLU A 177 29.37 -33.72 38.69
N THR A 178 28.88 -32.59 39.22
CA THR A 178 27.73 -32.56 40.14
C THR A 178 26.41 -32.84 39.41
N ASN A 179 26.29 -32.48 38.13
CA ASN A 179 25.13 -32.82 37.30
C ASN A 179 25.14 -34.32 36.92
N ARG A 180 26.30 -34.91 36.58
CA ARG A 180 26.39 -36.36 36.30
C ARG A 180 26.16 -37.22 37.54
N LEU A 181 26.66 -36.81 38.71
CA LEU A 181 26.41 -37.52 39.98
C LEU A 181 24.93 -37.47 40.40
N ARG A 182 24.25 -36.33 40.16
CA ARG A 182 22.79 -36.22 40.36
C ARG A 182 21.98 -37.09 39.40
N ASP A 183 22.37 -37.15 38.12
CA ASP A 183 21.70 -37.98 37.13
C ASP A 183 21.91 -39.49 37.36
N MET A 184 22.98 -39.87 38.07
CA MET A 184 23.28 -41.26 38.45
C MET A 184 22.72 -41.68 39.82
N GLY A 185 21.99 -40.81 40.52
CA GLY A 185 21.26 -41.17 41.74
C GLY A 185 22.12 -41.53 42.95
N MET A 186 23.35 -41.01 43.02
CA MET A 186 24.25 -41.24 44.15
C MET A 186 24.53 -39.91 44.84
N ASN A 187 23.94 -39.72 46.04
CA ASN A 187 24.30 -38.66 46.97
C ASN A 187 25.52 -39.08 47.81
#